data_AF-A0A8J7HIQ0-F1
#
_entry.id   AF-A0A8J7HIQ0-F1
#
_cell.length_a   1.000
_cell.length_b   1.000
_cell.length_c   1.000
_cell.angle_alpha   90.00
_cell.angle_beta   90.00
_cell.angle_gamma   90.00
#
_symmetry.space_group_name_H-M   'P 1'
#
loop_
_entity.id
_entity.type
_entity.pdbx_description
1 polymer ?
#
loop_
_entity_poly.entity_id
_entity_poly.type
_entity_poly.pdbx_seq_one_letter_code
_entity_poly.pdbx_strand_id
1 'polypeptide(L)'
;MAKNKLLTPLLLFFLCLTLFSVRSFGQTTMKSAPQLLTDPFLQLPTATSVRVVWFTEFSGNKHIVNYGEKLSQTIRASTTKLSRTREDQQSRVANRTYKQPFKRDIWRHEAEVTGLTSGVRIPYRVMSVREDGENISSDVFTLAPSPKTGTSLKILLTSDHQLKPMTAANLQKVVETVGQVDGVWFAGDLINVSDRASEWFDDHRGGALFPGLQGRAKYEMEHNGVKTIYTGGQIIQHAPMFTAIGNHEVMGRLARKTSLNDEFDDTIPRAVAQKLYSGKSLIDNSFNTDTYEEIFTLPKSQEGGKKYYAVSFGDVRLVVLYITNMWRTPNLDPKYTGRYREAEKDLNNPENWGYGQIIYEPITKGSKQYNWLEAELNSPEFKQAKYKVVMFHHPPHTLGDNIVPAYTDPVQIIERDEDRKIKAVRYEYPKDKDYIIRDVVPLLEAANVQLVFYGHSHLWNRFINPNGVHFLETSNVGNTYGAAWGNRKRDVPLGYKEDYVTLGDPNGLEPVIPTIDPLLSEDGQPIPYIASNDITVFSIFDTGTGLVSSYRFDTRKPDSEVVKFDEFELK
;
A
#
# COMPACT_ATOMS: atom_id res chain seq x y z
N MET A 1 19.28 20.82 94.41
CA MET A 1 18.35 21.90 94.03
C MET A 1 19.05 22.83 93.06
N ALA A 2 18.29 23.40 92.11
CA ALA A 2 18.65 24.51 91.20
C ALA A 2 19.43 24.23 89.89
N LYS A 3 18.66 24.19 88.79
CA LYS A 3 18.70 24.99 87.54
C LYS A 3 20.02 25.27 86.76
N ASN A 4 19.87 25.09 85.43
CA ASN A 4 20.40 25.87 84.27
C ASN A 4 21.87 25.61 83.86
N LYS A 5 22.33 25.65 82.58
CA LYS A 5 21.81 26.07 81.25
C LYS A 5 22.83 25.61 80.16
N LEU A 6 22.36 25.44 78.90
CA LEU A 6 22.98 25.57 77.56
C LEU A 6 24.46 25.20 77.27
N LEU A 7 24.71 24.44 76.18
CA LEU A 7 25.35 24.87 74.90
C LEU A 7 25.79 23.67 74.03
N THR A 8 25.36 23.65 72.76
CA THR A 8 25.93 22.90 71.60
C THR A 8 27.22 23.60 71.08
N PRO A 9 28.00 23.12 70.08
CA PRO A 9 28.12 21.80 69.41
C PRO A 9 29.60 21.35 69.18
N LEU A 10 29.87 20.10 68.77
CA LEU A 10 30.89 19.76 67.75
C LEU A 10 30.83 18.26 67.39
N LEU A 11 30.31 17.93 66.21
CA LEU A 11 30.32 16.58 65.64
C LEU A 11 31.16 16.65 64.35
N LEU A 12 32.44 16.32 64.46
CA LEU A 12 33.38 16.36 63.35
C LEU A 12 34.60 15.51 63.70
N PHE A 13 34.50 14.17 63.65
CA PHE A 13 35.66 13.28 63.46
C PHE A 13 35.24 11.80 63.33
N PHE A 14 34.45 11.43 62.31
CA PHE A 14 34.36 10.03 61.84
C PHE A 14 33.95 10.01 60.37
N LEU A 15 34.82 10.56 59.50
CA LEU A 15 34.65 10.46 58.04
C LEU A 15 36.01 10.25 57.36
N CYS A 16 36.77 9.26 57.80
CA CYS A 16 37.98 8.80 57.13
C CYS A 16 38.15 7.32 57.44
N LEU A 17 37.49 6.44 56.68
CA LEU A 17 37.83 5.02 56.43
C LEU A 17 36.57 4.29 55.93
N THR A 18 36.28 4.41 54.64
CA THR A 18 35.48 3.47 53.80
C THR A 18 35.38 4.05 52.39
N LEU A 19 36.52 4.31 51.76
CA LEU A 19 36.62 4.76 50.37
C LEU A 19 37.60 3.88 49.60
N PHE A 20 37.49 2.56 49.73
CA PHE A 20 38.08 1.62 48.77
C PHE A 20 37.22 0.38 48.64
N SER A 21 37.02 -0.03 47.39
CA SER A 21 36.37 -1.28 46.93
C SER A 21 34.83 -1.34 46.97
N VAL A 22 34.17 -0.67 46.03
CA VAL A 22 33.28 -1.35 45.05
C VAL A 22 33.31 -0.51 43.77
N ARG A 23 34.28 -0.74 42.88
CA ARG A 23 34.06 -0.48 41.46
C ARG A 23 33.03 -1.52 41.03
N SER A 24 31.76 -1.17 41.15
CA SER A 24 30.72 -1.87 40.40
C SER A 24 31.05 -1.59 38.95
N PHE A 25 31.62 -2.60 38.28
CA PHE A 25 31.57 -2.71 36.83
C PHE A 25 30.12 -2.43 36.47
N GLY A 26 29.85 -1.23 35.92
CA GLY A 26 28.61 -1.00 35.22
C GLY A 26 28.51 -2.14 34.22
N GLN A 27 27.48 -2.96 34.35
CA GLN A 27 27.05 -3.80 33.25
C GLN A 27 26.82 -2.82 32.10
N THR A 28 27.80 -2.70 31.21
CA THR A 28 27.59 -2.27 29.85
C THR A 28 26.58 -3.26 29.32
N THR A 29 25.30 -2.89 29.36
CA THR A 29 24.30 -3.51 28.51
C THR A 29 24.86 -3.38 27.12
N MET A 30 25.43 -4.47 26.57
CA MET A 30 25.89 -4.48 25.19
C MET A 30 24.65 -4.19 24.34
N LYS A 31 24.52 -2.94 23.89
CA LYS A 31 23.50 -2.59 22.90
C LYS A 31 23.82 -3.40 21.66
N SER A 32 22.81 -4.02 21.06
CA SER A 32 22.97 -4.72 19.78
C SER A 32 23.56 -3.76 18.74
N ALA A 33 24.34 -4.25 17.77
CA ALA A 33 24.83 -3.41 16.68
C ALA A 33 23.68 -2.65 15.98
N PRO A 34 23.89 -1.43 15.47
CA PRO A 34 22.86 -0.70 14.74
C PRO A 34 22.46 -1.46 13.48
N GLN A 35 21.17 -1.43 13.16
CA GLN A 35 20.60 -2.07 11.96
C GLN A 35 19.76 -1.07 11.18
N LEU A 36 19.77 -1.21 9.86
CA LEU A 36 18.78 -0.57 9.00
C LEU A 36 17.51 -1.45 8.99
N LEU A 37 16.34 -0.83 9.04
CA LEU A 37 15.07 -1.53 8.85
C LEU A 37 14.77 -1.82 7.38
N THR A 38 15.45 -1.11 6.49
CA THR A 38 15.29 -1.18 5.04
C THR A 38 16.63 -0.92 4.39
N ASP A 39 16.93 -1.56 3.27
CA ASP A 39 17.89 -0.98 2.32
C ASP A 39 17.39 0.41 1.87
N PRO A 40 18.25 1.30 1.36
CA PRO A 40 17.78 2.57 0.84
C PRO A 40 17.01 2.39 -0.47
N PHE A 41 15.94 3.14 -0.64
CA PHE A 41 15.07 3.08 -1.82
C PHE A 41 14.82 4.46 -2.43
N LEU A 42 14.48 4.48 -3.71
CA LEU A 42 14.40 5.71 -4.51
C LEU A 42 12.99 6.27 -4.59
N GLN A 43 12.86 7.59 -4.50
CA GLN A 43 11.59 8.30 -4.58
C GLN A 43 11.73 9.65 -5.32
N LEU A 44 10.60 10.15 -5.83
CA LEU A 44 10.46 11.50 -6.41
C LEU A 44 11.65 11.94 -7.28
N PRO A 45 11.96 11.22 -8.37
CA PRO A 45 12.97 11.67 -9.31
C PRO A 45 12.49 12.96 -10.01
N THR A 46 13.40 13.92 -10.16
CA THR A 46 13.22 15.14 -10.98
C THR A 46 14.13 15.07 -12.20
N ALA A 47 14.17 16.11 -13.04
CA ALA A 47 15.08 16.15 -14.19
C ALA A 47 16.57 16.02 -13.81
N THR A 48 16.96 16.38 -12.58
CA THR A 48 18.36 16.45 -12.14
C THR A 48 18.59 15.96 -10.70
N SER A 49 17.56 15.40 -10.06
CA SER A 49 17.66 14.88 -8.69
C SER A 49 16.82 13.62 -8.47
N VAL A 50 17.10 12.93 -7.37
CA VAL A 50 16.25 11.85 -6.85
C VAL A 50 16.38 11.79 -5.33
N ARG A 51 15.31 11.39 -4.63
CA ARG A 51 15.32 11.19 -3.19
C ARG A 51 15.77 9.77 -2.86
N VAL A 52 16.67 9.66 -1.90
CA VAL A 52 17.10 8.40 -1.29
C VAL A 52 16.53 8.34 0.11
N VAL A 53 15.76 7.29 0.41
CA VAL A 53 15.02 7.13 1.67
C VAL A 53 15.38 5.81 2.32
N TRP A 54 15.49 5.77 3.64
CA TRP A 54 15.66 4.55 4.42
C TRP A 54 15.15 4.73 5.86
N PHE A 55 14.97 3.62 6.56
CA PHE A 55 14.46 3.61 7.93
C PHE A 55 15.41 2.94 8.92
N THR A 56 15.33 3.38 10.18
CA THR A 56 16.01 2.75 11.32
C THR A 56 15.11 2.75 12.55
N GLU A 57 15.47 1.94 13.56
CA GLU A 57 14.86 1.95 14.91
C GLU A 57 15.59 2.88 15.90
N PHE A 58 16.39 3.81 15.41
CA PHE A 58 17.07 4.79 16.25
C PHE A 58 17.04 6.17 15.59
N SER A 59 17.07 7.23 16.40
CA SER A 59 17.05 8.57 15.82
C SER A 59 18.35 8.90 15.12
N GLY A 60 19.46 8.49 15.73
CA GLY A 60 20.82 8.69 15.26
C GLY A 60 21.28 10.14 15.31
N ASN A 61 22.61 10.31 15.25
CA ASN A 61 23.26 11.62 15.25
C ASN A 61 23.66 12.08 13.85
N LYS A 62 23.77 11.14 12.89
CA LYS A 62 24.22 11.43 11.52
C LYS A 62 23.71 10.38 10.55
N HIS A 63 23.08 10.87 9.47
CA HIS A 63 22.56 10.07 8.37
C HIS A 63 23.04 10.68 7.06
N ILE A 64 23.70 9.89 6.22
CA ILE A 64 24.28 10.38 4.97
C ILE A 64 24.05 9.41 3.81
N VAL A 65 24.04 9.97 2.61
CA VAL A 65 24.21 9.24 1.35
C VAL A 65 25.61 9.53 0.84
N ASN A 66 26.37 8.47 0.53
CA ASN A 66 27.61 8.56 -0.24
C ASN A 66 27.31 8.16 -1.68
N TYR A 67 27.74 8.94 -2.67
CA TYR A 67 27.36 8.72 -4.07
C TYR A 67 28.44 9.20 -5.06
N GLY A 68 28.22 8.87 -6.34
CA GLY A 68 29.13 9.24 -7.43
C GLY A 68 30.33 8.32 -7.54
N GLU A 69 31.27 8.65 -8.41
CA GLU A 69 32.45 7.82 -8.65
C GLU A 69 33.20 7.55 -7.33
N LYS A 70 33.47 6.27 -7.06
CA LYS A 70 34.11 5.79 -5.81
C LYS A 70 33.41 6.23 -4.52
N LEU A 71 32.13 6.62 -4.59
CA LEU A 71 31.33 7.10 -3.46
C LEU A 71 31.94 8.33 -2.76
N SER A 72 32.62 9.18 -3.53
CA SER A 72 33.39 10.33 -3.03
C SER A 72 32.52 11.52 -2.62
N GLN A 73 31.30 11.63 -3.15
CA GLN A 73 30.37 12.70 -2.80
C GLN A 73 29.52 12.30 -1.61
N THR A 74 29.12 13.28 -0.79
CA THR A 74 28.34 13.04 0.43
C THR A 74 27.25 14.08 0.58
N ILE A 75 26.05 13.65 0.95
CA ILE A 75 24.95 14.54 1.34
C ILE A 75 24.29 14.04 2.63
N ARG A 76 23.87 14.97 3.49
CA ARG A 76 23.15 14.66 4.74
C ARG A 76 21.67 14.45 4.46
N ALA A 77 21.08 13.50 5.18
CA ALA A 77 19.64 13.31 5.21
C ALA A 77 18.98 14.18 6.29
N SER A 78 17.72 14.53 6.08
CA SER A 78 16.80 14.95 7.13
C SER A 78 16.21 13.70 7.80
N THR A 79 15.95 13.79 9.11
CA THR A 79 15.33 12.71 9.88
C THR A 79 13.96 13.16 10.38
N THR A 80 12.95 12.32 10.19
CA THR A 80 11.62 12.46 10.80
C THR A 80 11.24 11.17 11.51
N LYS A 81 10.38 11.25 12.52
CA LYS A 81 9.85 10.07 13.22
C LYS A 81 8.43 9.81 12.73
N LEU A 82 8.11 8.56 12.39
CA LEU A 82 6.74 8.18 12.04
C LEU A 82 5.83 8.35 13.26
N SER A 83 4.64 8.88 13.06
CA SER A 83 3.77 9.35 14.15
C SER A 83 2.90 8.24 14.74
N ARG A 84 2.46 7.30 13.90
CA ARG A 84 1.43 6.28 14.23
C ARG A 84 1.88 4.82 14.17
N THR A 85 3.15 4.55 13.87
CA THR A 85 3.69 3.18 13.83
C THR A 85 3.59 2.48 15.18
N ARG A 86 2.99 1.28 15.15
CA ARG A 86 2.64 0.47 16.32
C ARG A 86 2.83 -1.02 16.00
N GLU A 87 2.69 -1.84 17.03
CA GLU A 87 2.59 -3.29 16.96
C GLU A 87 1.45 -3.77 17.86
N ASP A 88 0.86 -4.92 17.56
CA ASP A 88 -0.22 -5.52 18.36
C ASP A 88 -0.11 -7.05 18.37
N GLN A 89 -1.13 -7.74 18.87
CA GLN A 89 -1.12 -9.19 19.01
C GLN A 89 -1.04 -9.95 17.68
N GLN A 90 -1.33 -9.30 16.56
CA GLN A 90 -1.19 -9.91 15.22
C GLN A 90 0.18 -9.62 14.59
N SER A 91 1.00 -8.76 15.19
CA SER A 91 2.36 -8.52 14.77
C SER A 91 3.23 -9.77 14.88
N ARG A 92 4.04 -10.02 13.86
CA ARG A 92 5.01 -11.12 13.80
C ARG A 92 6.42 -10.57 13.88
N VAL A 93 6.80 -10.06 15.05
CA VAL A 93 8.16 -9.56 15.30
C VAL A 93 8.97 -10.66 16.00
N ALA A 94 10.24 -10.83 15.60
CA ALA A 94 11.13 -11.83 16.20
C ALA A 94 11.24 -11.64 17.72
N ASN A 95 11.10 -12.73 18.49
CA ASN A 95 11.31 -12.77 19.95
C ASN A 95 10.46 -11.78 20.77
N ARG A 96 9.38 -11.24 20.20
CA ARG A 96 8.51 -10.27 20.89
C ARG A 96 7.04 -10.50 20.55
N THR A 97 6.22 -10.51 21.59
CA THR A 97 4.76 -10.58 21.48
C THR A 97 4.14 -9.37 22.13
N TYR A 98 3.07 -8.85 21.53
CA TYR A 98 2.33 -7.70 22.05
C TYR A 98 0.92 -8.15 22.45
N LYS A 99 0.37 -7.58 23.51
CA LYS A 99 -1.00 -7.90 23.98
C LYS A 99 -2.06 -6.92 23.51
N GLN A 100 -1.63 -5.73 23.13
CA GLN A 100 -2.45 -4.59 22.72
C GLN A 100 -1.56 -3.66 21.88
N PRO A 101 -2.15 -2.69 21.13
CA PRO A 101 -1.40 -1.69 20.40
C PRO A 101 -0.31 -1.04 21.26
N PHE A 102 0.93 -1.14 20.80
CA PHE A 102 2.12 -0.62 21.44
C PHE A 102 2.92 0.18 20.43
N LYS A 103 3.30 1.41 20.78
CA LYS A 103 4.08 2.28 19.89
C LYS A 103 5.43 1.66 19.54
N ARG A 104 5.75 1.61 18.25
CA ARG A 104 7.09 1.27 17.76
C ARG A 104 7.67 2.50 17.11
N ASP A 105 8.80 2.94 17.65
CA ASP A 105 9.46 4.13 17.15
C ASP A 105 10.23 3.76 15.87
N ILE A 106 9.90 4.45 14.78
CA ILE A 106 10.52 4.27 13.47
C ILE A 106 10.96 5.64 12.97
N TRP A 107 12.22 5.73 12.53
CA TRP A 107 12.80 6.97 12.02
C TRP A 107 13.05 6.84 10.53
N ARG A 108 12.54 7.82 9.79
CA ARG A 108 12.70 7.98 8.36
C ARG A 108 13.82 8.95 8.09
N HIS A 109 14.72 8.57 7.20
CA HIS A 109 15.82 9.41 6.74
C HIS A 109 15.66 9.66 5.24
N GLU A 110 15.74 10.92 4.82
CA GLU A 110 15.63 11.30 3.41
C GLU A 110 16.74 12.28 3.02
N ALA A 111 17.44 11.99 1.93
CA ALA A 111 18.32 12.95 1.28
C ALA A 111 17.95 13.13 -0.20
N GLU A 112 18.15 14.34 -0.72
CA GLU A 112 18.04 14.62 -2.14
C GLU A 112 19.41 14.61 -2.79
N VAL A 113 19.66 13.67 -3.69
CA VAL A 113 20.88 13.67 -4.51
C VAL A 113 20.62 14.53 -5.74
N THR A 114 21.33 15.64 -5.88
CA THR A 114 21.15 16.63 -6.96
C THR A 114 22.30 16.62 -7.95
N GLY A 115 22.20 17.41 -9.03
CA GLY A 115 23.27 17.52 -10.04
C GLY A 115 23.42 16.27 -10.91
N LEU A 116 22.38 15.43 -10.96
CA LEU A 116 22.38 14.19 -11.72
C LEU A 116 22.16 14.45 -13.22
N THR A 117 22.78 13.62 -14.05
CA THR A 117 22.62 13.66 -15.51
C THR A 117 21.65 12.58 -15.96
N SER A 118 20.62 12.96 -16.70
CA SER A 118 19.65 11.99 -17.24
C SER A 118 20.31 10.97 -18.17
N GLY A 119 19.88 9.72 -18.09
CA GLY A 119 20.48 8.58 -18.78
C GLY A 119 21.75 8.01 -18.12
N VAL A 120 22.26 8.64 -17.06
CA VAL A 120 23.44 8.16 -16.32
C VAL A 120 23.02 7.63 -14.95
N ARG A 121 23.27 6.35 -14.71
CA ARG A 121 23.16 5.72 -13.39
C ARG A 121 24.50 5.83 -12.67
N ILE A 122 24.49 6.23 -11.40
CA ILE A 122 25.69 6.35 -10.57
C ILE A 122 25.55 5.53 -9.29
N PRO A 123 26.66 5.02 -8.71
CA PRO A 123 26.61 4.24 -7.49
C PRO A 123 26.30 5.13 -6.27
N TYR A 124 25.60 4.55 -5.29
CA TYR A 124 25.35 5.18 -3.99
C TYR A 124 25.24 4.13 -2.86
N ARG A 125 25.41 4.57 -1.61
CA ARG A 125 25.06 3.82 -0.39
C ARG A 125 24.63 4.79 0.71
N VAL A 126 23.95 4.28 1.73
CA VAL A 126 23.62 5.06 2.92
C VAL A 126 24.45 4.63 4.12
N MET A 127 24.65 5.56 5.06
CA MET A 127 25.25 5.29 6.36
C MET A 127 24.47 6.01 7.46
N SER A 128 24.18 5.29 8.54
CA SER A 128 23.55 5.83 9.74
C SER A 128 24.46 5.62 10.94
N VAL A 129 24.60 6.66 11.76
CA VAL A 129 25.39 6.67 12.99
C VAL A 129 24.45 6.83 14.18
N ARG A 130 24.45 5.85 15.08
CA ARG A 130 23.64 5.84 16.30
C ARG A 130 24.23 6.78 17.35
N GLU A 131 23.48 7.06 18.40
CA GLU A 131 23.84 8.01 19.45
C GLU A 131 25.14 7.65 20.20
N ASP A 132 25.52 6.37 20.22
CA ASP A 132 26.77 5.86 20.80
C ASP A 132 27.97 5.88 19.84
N GLY A 133 27.79 6.36 18.61
CA GLY A 133 28.84 6.45 17.60
C GLY A 133 29.03 5.19 16.74
N GLU A 134 28.35 4.08 17.06
CA GLU A 134 28.32 2.93 16.17
C GLU A 134 27.60 3.28 14.86
N ASN A 135 28.02 2.67 13.76
CA ASN A 135 27.44 2.95 12.45
C ASN A 135 27.09 1.67 11.70
N ILE A 136 26.12 1.82 10.80
CA ILE A 136 25.69 0.80 9.84
C ILE A 136 25.63 1.43 8.45
N SER A 137 25.92 0.63 7.43
CA SER A 137 25.79 1.05 6.04
C SER A 137 25.09 -0.01 5.21
N SER A 138 24.41 0.44 4.16
CA SER A 138 23.87 -0.46 3.15
C SER A 138 24.96 -0.99 2.22
N ASP A 139 24.58 -1.96 1.39
CA ASP A 139 25.30 -2.28 0.17
C ASP A 139 25.30 -1.08 -0.80
N VAL A 140 26.05 -1.22 -1.90
CA VAL A 140 26.13 -0.22 -2.97
C VAL A 140 25.08 -0.52 -4.02
N PHE A 141 24.21 0.46 -4.28
CA PHE A 141 23.16 0.41 -5.30
C PHE A 141 23.38 1.52 -6.33
N THR A 142 22.44 1.70 -7.27
CA THR A 142 22.56 2.75 -8.29
C THR A 142 21.32 3.63 -8.34
N LEU A 143 21.52 4.93 -8.54
CA LEU A 143 20.43 5.89 -8.71
C LEU A 143 20.58 6.67 -10.02
N ALA A 144 19.47 7.24 -10.49
CA ALA A 144 19.40 8.13 -11.64
C ALA A 144 18.27 9.13 -11.44
N PRO A 145 18.30 10.30 -12.10
CA PRO A 145 17.18 11.23 -12.12
C PRO A 145 16.08 10.69 -13.06
N SER A 146 15.01 11.45 -13.22
CA SER A 146 13.89 11.08 -14.08
C SER A 146 14.37 10.88 -15.53
N PRO A 147 13.91 9.82 -16.22
CA PRO A 147 14.25 9.58 -17.61
C PRO A 147 13.65 10.65 -18.52
N LYS A 148 14.40 11.03 -19.56
CA LYS A 148 13.90 11.92 -20.62
C LYS A 148 12.93 11.17 -21.53
N THR A 149 12.02 11.91 -22.16
CA THR A 149 11.22 11.43 -23.29
C THR A 149 12.11 10.78 -24.36
N GLY A 150 11.65 9.68 -24.94
CA GLY A 150 12.37 8.81 -25.86
C GLY A 150 13.23 7.73 -25.19
N THR A 151 13.30 7.69 -23.85
CA THR A 151 14.00 6.60 -23.14
C THR A 151 13.10 5.37 -23.07
N SER A 152 13.58 4.23 -23.54
CA SER A 152 12.91 2.94 -23.34
C SER A 152 13.06 2.49 -21.88
N LEU A 153 11.94 2.15 -21.25
CA LEU A 153 11.86 1.81 -19.83
C LEU A 153 11.08 0.50 -19.66
N LYS A 154 11.47 -0.30 -18.66
CA LYS A 154 10.65 -1.40 -18.16
C LYS A 154 10.01 -1.02 -16.84
N ILE A 155 8.69 -1.00 -16.80
CA ILE A 155 7.92 -0.62 -15.61
C ILE A 155 7.21 -1.84 -15.05
N LEU A 156 7.44 -2.16 -13.77
CA LEU A 156 6.67 -3.17 -13.06
C LEU A 156 5.28 -2.62 -12.72
N LEU A 157 4.23 -3.33 -13.12
CA LEU A 157 2.86 -3.10 -12.71
C LEU A 157 2.51 -4.15 -11.64
N THR A 158 2.17 -3.70 -10.44
CA THR A 158 1.85 -4.60 -9.32
C THR A 158 0.84 -3.99 -8.35
N SER A 159 0.19 -4.83 -7.55
CA SER A 159 -0.75 -4.39 -6.52
C SER A 159 -0.93 -5.46 -5.44
N ASP A 160 -1.61 -5.12 -4.34
CA ASP A 160 -2.16 -6.07 -3.36
C ASP A 160 -1.13 -7.03 -2.73
N HIS A 161 0.10 -6.56 -2.51
CA HIS A 161 1.15 -7.41 -1.94
C HIS A 161 0.81 -7.90 -0.55
N GLN A 162 0.27 -7.04 0.32
CA GLN A 162 -0.37 -7.33 1.60
C GLN A 162 0.21 -8.53 2.40
N LEU A 163 1.53 -8.69 2.41
CA LEU A 163 2.22 -9.84 3.00
C LEU A 163 1.71 -11.21 2.51
N LYS A 164 1.17 -11.27 1.31
CA LYS A 164 0.59 -12.47 0.72
C LYS A 164 1.70 -13.48 0.41
N PRO A 165 1.40 -14.79 0.53
CA PRO A 165 2.41 -15.82 0.45
C PRO A 165 3.30 -15.76 -0.78
N MET A 166 2.73 -15.51 -1.96
CA MET A 166 3.48 -15.54 -3.22
C MET A 166 4.18 -14.24 -3.58
N THR A 167 4.11 -13.19 -2.76
CA THR A 167 4.73 -11.89 -3.05
C THR A 167 6.26 -12.00 -3.20
N ALA A 168 6.94 -12.73 -2.30
CA ALA A 168 8.39 -12.91 -2.39
C ALA A 168 8.80 -13.69 -3.64
N ALA A 169 8.06 -14.74 -4.00
CA ALA A 169 8.30 -15.48 -5.24
C ALA A 169 8.04 -14.61 -6.47
N ASN A 170 6.94 -13.85 -6.48
CA ASN A 170 6.56 -12.93 -7.55
C ASN A 170 7.70 -11.96 -7.88
N LEU A 171 8.17 -11.22 -6.87
CA LEU A 171 9.19 -10.19 -7.05
C LEU A 171 10.56 -10.76 -7.41
N GLN A 172 10.89 -11.95 -6.90
CA GLN A 172 12.08 -12.66 -7.32
C GLN A 172 12.00 -13.02 -8.81
N LYS A 173 10.85 -13.56 -9.25
CA LYS A 173 10.61 -13.92 -10.64
C LYS A 173 10.53 -12.73 -11.59
N VAL A 174 10.10 -11.55 -11.12
CA VAL A 174 10.23 -10.30 -11.89
C VAL A 174 11.70 -10.06 -12.25
N VAL A 175 12.60 -10.06 -11.27
CA VAL A 175 14.03 -9.77 -11.50
C VAL A 175 14.69 -10.86 -12.33
N GLU A 176 14.37 -12.14 -12.10
CA GLU A 176 14.89 -13.25 -12.91
C GLU A 176 14.41 -13.18 -14.38
N THR A 177 13.20 -12.65 -14.63
CA THR A 177 12.60 -12.62 -15.97
C THR A 177 13.03 -11.41 -16.79
N VAL A 178 12.99 -10.21 -16.20
CA VAL A 178 13.21 -8.96 -16.94
C VAL A 178 14.44 -8.18 -16.52
N GLY A 179 15.16 -8.67 -15.51
CA GLY A 179 16.29 -8.00 -14.89
C GLY A 179 15.85 -6.81 -14.04
N GLN A 180 16.68 -5.78 -14.03
CA GLN A 180 16.37 -4.54 -13.33
C GLN A 180 15.27 -3.76 -14.07
N VAL A 181 14.21 -3.39 -13.36
CA VAL A 181 13.18 -2.47 -13.86
C VAL A 181 13.59 -1.02 -13.64
N ASP A 182 12.97 -0.10 -14.38
CA ASP A 182 13.24 1.34 -14.31
C ASP A 182 12.25 2.10 -13.44
N GLY A 183 11.08 1.51 -13.16
CA GLY A 183 10.07 2.07 -12.27
C GLY A 183 9.11 1.00 -11.77
N VAL A 184 8.44 1.29 -10.65
CA VAL A 184 7.37 0.45 -10.09
C VAL A 184 6.11 1.29 -9.99
N TRP A 185 5.02 0.82 -10.58
CA TRP A 185 3.68 1.36 -10.39
C TRP A 185 2.89 0.39 -9.53
N PHE A 186 2.50 0.85 -8.35
CA PHE A 186 1.86 0.05 -7.33
C PHE A 186 0.42 0.53 -7.11
N ALA A 187 -0.58 -0.25 -7.52
CA ALA A 187 -1.99 0.17 -7.49
C ALA A 187 -2.69 -0.04 -6.12
N GLY A 188 -2.01 0.30 -5.02
CA GLY A 188 -2.57 0.24 -3.66
C GLY A 188 -2.49 -1.13 -2.99
N ASP A 189 -2.91 -1.18 -1.73
CA ASP A 189 -2.87 -2.34 -0.84
C ASP A 189 -1.46 -2.94 -0.71
N LEU A 190 -0.53 -2.10 -0.25
CA LEU A 190 0.87 -2.47 -0.09
C LEU A 190 1.06 -3.44 1.08
N ILE A 191 0.34 -3.21 2.17
CA ILE A 191 0.36 -3.99 3.42
C ILE A 191 -1.08 -4.33 3.86
N ASN A 192 -1.30 -5.06 4.97
CA ASN A 192 -2.65 -5.29 5.48
C ASN A 192 -3.11 -4.20 6.46
N VAL A 193 -2.25 -3.69 7.33
CA VAL A 193 -2.61 -2.68 8.33
C VAL A 193 -1.54 -1.60 8.38
N SER A 194 -1.85 -0.40 7.87
CA SER A 194 -0.86 0.65 7.66
C SER A 194 -0.11 1.07 8.93
N ASP A 195 -0.74 1.03 10.10
CA ASP A 195 -0.08 1.39 11.35
C ASP A 195 0.78 0.27 11.96
N ARG A 196 0.74 -0.96 11.41
CA ARG A 196 1.55 -2.08 11.90
C ARG A 196 2.95 -2.03 11.29
N ALA A 197 3.93 -1.61 12.07
CA ALA A 197 5.30 -1.40 11.58
C ALA A 197 5.94 -2.67 11.01
N SER A 198 5.75 -3.83 11.65
CA SER A 198 6.31 -5.09 11.17
C SER A 198 5.86 -5.47 9.76
N GLU A 199 4.70 -5.03 9.31
CA GLU A 199 4.24 -5.30 7.94
C GLU A 199 5.02 -4.56 6.86
N TRP A 200 5.55 -3.39 7.21
CA TRP A 200 6.44 -2.65 6.34
C TRP A 200 7.85 -3.23 6.36
N PHE A 201 8.39 -3.51 7.55
CA PHE A 201 9.83 -3.59 7.76
C PHE A 201 10.38 -5.01 8.00
N ASP A 202 9.75 -5.82 8.85
CA ASP A 202 10.43 -6.99 9.43
C ASP A 202 9.49 -8.10 9.96
N ASP A 203 8.36 -8.32 9.28
CA ASP A 203 7.50 -9.48 9.51
C ASP A 203 8.33 -10.78 9.46
N HIS A 204 8.38 -11.48 10.59
CA HIS A 204 9.22 -12.66 10.82
C HIS A 204 8.85 -13.86 9.92
N ARG A 205 7.68 -13.85 9.28
CA ARG A 205 7.34 -14.86 8.26
C ARG A 205 8.05 -14.61 6.93
N GLY A 206 8.72 -13.45 6.81
CA GLY A 206 9.39 -13.03 5.58
C GLY A 206 8.47 -12.31 4.59
N GLY A 207 7.27 -11.89 5.01
CA GLY A 207 6.26 -11.29 4.12
C GLY A 207 6.31 -9.76 4.00
N ALA A 208 7.13 -9.08 4.80
CA ALA A 208 7.12 -7.61 4.88
C ALA A 208 7.44 -6.94 3.53
N LEU A 209 6.80 -5.79 3.29
CA LEU A 209 6.84 -5.09 2.01
C LEU A 209 8.27 -4.74 1.57
N PHE A 210 9.02 -4.02 2.41
CA PHE A 210 10.35 -3.55 2.04
C PHE A 210 11.30 -4.71 1.79
N PRO A 211 11.42 -5.72 2.68
CA PRO A 211 12.23 -6.91 2.40
C PRO A 211 11.88 -7.60 1.08
N GLY A 212 10.59 -7.74 0.74
CA GLY A 212 10.15 -8.33 -0.54
C GLY A 212 10.63 -7.54 -1.76
N LEU A 213 10.45 -6.21 -1.76
CA LEU A 213 10.87 -5.32 -2.84
C LEU A 213 12.38 -5.04 -2.87
N GLN A 214 13.13 -5.53 -1.88
CA GLN A 214 14.56 -5.31 -1.73
C GLN A 214 15.40 -6.57 -1.91
N GLY A 215 14.78 -7.74 -2.15
CA GLY A 215 15.50 -9.00 -2.26
C GLY A 215 16.03 -9.50 -0.91
N ARG A 216 15.40 -9.07 0.19
CA ARG A 216 15.78 -9.39 1.58
C ARG A 216 14.71 -10.18 2.34
N ALA A 217 13.62 -10.55 1.69
CA ALA A 217 12.62 -11.42 2.27
C ALA A 217 13.22 -12.81 2.57
N LYS A 218 12.50 -13.58 3.39
CA LYS A 218 12.85 -14.97 3.73
C LYS A 218 11.57 -15.78 3.85
N TYR A 219 10.73 -15.70 2.82
CA TYR A 219 9.44 -16.37 2.84
C TYR A 219 9.61 -17.83 2.47
N GLU A 220 9.32 -18.74 3.39
CA GLU A 220 9.33 -20.18 3.14
C GLU A 220 7.95 -20.64 2.64
N MET A 221 7.92 -21.27 1.47
CA MET A 221 6.77 -22.02 0.98
C MET A 221 7.05 -23.51 1.06
N GLU A 222 6.02 -24.29 1.35
CA GLU A 222 6.10 -25.75 1.34
C GLU A 222 5.01 -26.32 0.43
N HIS A 223 5.42 -27.09 -0.58
CA HIS A 223 4.53 -27.84 -1.46
C HIS A 223 5.01 -29.28 -1.57
N ASN A 224 4.14 -30.24 -1.27
CA ASN A 224 4.44 -31.68 -1.34
C ASN A 224 5.74 -32.08 -0.57
N GLY A 225 5.99 -31.45 0.57
CA GLY A 225 7.19 -31.69 1.40
C GLY A 225 8.47 -31.03 0.88
N VAL A 226 8.42 -30.31 -0.25
CA VAL A 226 9.53 -29.50 -0.75
C VAL A 226 9.40 -28.09 -0.20
N LYS A 227 10.43 -27.65 0.53
CA LYS A 227 10.53 -26.28 1.06
C LYS A 227 11.36 -25.42 0.12
N THR A 228 10.82 -24.28 -0.27
CA THR A 228 11.51 -23.28 -1.08
C THR A 228 11.45 -21.94 -0.36
N ILE A 229 12.62 -21.30 -0.21
CA ILE A 229 12.71 -19.96 0.38
C ILE A 229 12.86 -18.97 -0.76
N TYR A 230 11.95 -18.00 -0.82
CA TYR A 230 11.99 -16.89 -1.76
C TYR A 230 12.44 -15.61 -1.06
N THR A 231 13.31 -14.85 -1.72
CA THR A 231 13.93 -13.65 -1.15
C THR A 231 13.32 -12.34 -1.64
N GLY A 232 12.38 -12.39 -2.60
CA GLY A 232 11.93 -11.19 -3.28
C GLY A 232 12.92 -10.72 -4.34
N GLY A 233 12.77 -9.48 -4.81
CA GLY A 233 13.62 -8.91 -5.85
C GLY A 233 14.30 -7.61 -5.41
N GLN A 234 15.57 -7.41 -5.74
CA GLN A 234 16.28 -6.14 -5.49
C GLN A 234 15.84 -5.06 -6.50
N ILE A 235 14.70 -4.41 -6.22
CA ILE A 235 14.01 -3.53 -7.18
C ILE A 235 14.13 -2.07 -6.78
N ILE A 236 13.58 -1.69 -5.63
CA ILE A 236 13.36 -0.28 -5.28
C ILE A 236 14.65 0.45 -4.84
N GLN A 237 15.75 -0.28 -4.67
CA GLN A 237 17.08 0.31 -4.53
C GLN A 237 17.59 0.93 -5.84
N HIS A 238 16.99 0.55 -6.98
CA HIS A 238 17.40 1.00 -8.32
C HIS A 238 16.29 1.72 -9.09
N ALA A 239 15.04 1.55 -8.69
CA ALA A 239 13.87 2.07 -9.38
C ALA A 239 12.98 2.88 -8.43
N PRO A 240 12.53 4.10 -8.81
CA PRO A 240 11.53 4.82 -8.07
C PRO A 240 10.18 4.08 -8.10
N MET A 241 9.46 4.14 -6.99
CA MET A 241 8.13 3.57 -6.85
C MET A 241 7.06 4.67 -6.75
N PHE A 242 6.00 4.52 -7.53
CA PHE A 242 4.82 5.39 -7.54
C PHE A 242 3.61 4.57 -7.11
N THR A 243 2.86 5.05 -6.13
CA THR A 243 1.86 4.25 -5.43
C THR A 243 0.51 4.96 -5.39
N ALA A 244 -0.57 4.21 -5.62
CA ALA A 244 -1.93 4.64 -5.30
C ALA A 244 -2.26 4.27 -3.85
N ILE A 245 -3.31 4.90 -3.30
CA ILE A 245 -3.86 4.54 -2.00
C ILE A 245 -4.97 3.50 -2.23
N GLY A 246 -4.76 2.29 -1.71
CA GLY A 246 -5.78 1.26 -1.57
C GLY A 246 -6.51 1.34 -0.24
N ASN A 247 -7.45 0.43 0.00
CA ASN A 247 -8.20 0.46 1.24
C ASN A 247 -7.35 0.09 2.47
N HIS A 248 -6.27 -0.68 2.30
CA HIS A 248 -5.38 -1.06 3.40
C HIS A 248 -4.35 0.00 3.82
N GLU A 249 -4.21 1.08 3.05
CA GLU A 249 -3.45 2.27 3.45
C GLU A 249 -4.25 3.19 4.38
N VAL A 250 -5.55 2.94 4.56
CA VAL A 250 -6.45 3.79 5.35
C VAL A 250 -6.68 3.16 6.73
N MET A 251 -6.35 3.91 7.78
CA MET A 251 -6.65 3.52 9.16
C MET A 251 -7.92 4.22 9.64
N GLY A 252 -8.78 3.51 10.36
CA GLY A 252 -9.96 4.07 11.01
C GLY A 252 -9.64 4.80 12.32
N ARG A 253 -10.62 4.79 13.23
CA ARG A 253 -10.59 5.60 14.45
C ARG A 253 -9.50 5.13 15.42
N LEU A 254 -8.71 6.08 15.88
CA LEU A 254 -7.54 5.82 16.71
C LEU A 254 -7.93 5.44 18.15
N ALA A 255 -7.30 4.39 18.69
CA ALA A 255 -7.34 4.00 20.10
C ALA A 255 -8.73 3.74 20.69
N ARG A 256 -9.73 3.46 19.85
CA ARG A 256 -11.08 3.07 20.28
C ARG A 256 -11.21 1.57 20.55
N LYS A 257 -10.34 0.76 19.94
CA LYS A 257 -10.41 -0.70 19.94
C LYS A 257 -9.14 -1.32 20.52
N THR A 258 -9.18 -2.62 20.77
CA THR A 258 -8.10 -3.36 21.43
C THR A 258 -7.04 -3.89 20.48
N SER A 259 -7.21 -3.73 19.16
CA SER A 259 -6.24 -4.16 18.16
C SER A 259 -6.18 -3.21 16.96
N LEU A 260 -5.08 -3.27 16.20
CA LEU A 260 -4.91 -2.47 14.99
C LEU A 260 -5.83 -2.95 13.86
N ASN A 261 -6.17 -4.24 13.80
CA ASN A 261 -7.19 -4.76 12.87
C ASN A 261 -8.57 -4.14 13.16
N ASP A 262 -8.96 -4.09 14.43
CA ASP A 262 -10.24 -3.49 14.80
C ASP A 262 -10.25 -1.99 14.52
N GLU A 263 -9.14 -1.27 14.74
CA GLU A 263 -9.03 0.15 14.37
C GLU A 263 -9.06 0.37 12.86
N PHE A 264 -8.39 -0.50 12.09
CA PHE A 264 -8.44 -0.52 10.63
C PHE A 264 -9.89 -0.62 10.15
N ASP A 265 -10.66 -1.59 10.66
CA ASP A 265 -12.07 -1.81 10.30
C ASP A 265 -13.01 -0.71 10.82
N ASP A 266 -12.56 0.17 11.71
CA ASP A 266 -13.39 1.14 12.43
C ASP A 266 -13.44 2.52 11.76
N THR A 267 -13.71 2.57 10.46
CA THR A 267 -13.91 3.84 9.74
C THR A 267 -15.38 4.25 9.73
N ILE A 268 -15.64 5.55 9.84
CA ILE A 268 -16.97 6.15 9.61
C ILE A 268 -16.87 7.39 8.72
N PRO A 269 -17.95 7.83 8.05
CA PRO A 269 -17.93 9.03 7.22
C PRO A 269 -17.52 10.27 8.03
N ARG A 270 -16.72 11.15 7.42
CA ARG A 270 -16.26 12.39 8.06
C ARG A 270 -17.40 13.26 8.58
N ALA A 271 -18.50 13.37 7.82
CA ALA A 271 -19.67 14.13 8.23
C ALA A 271 -20.38 13.54 9.47
N VAL A 272 -20.32 12.21 9.66
CA VAL A 272 -20.83 11.55 10.86
C VAL A 272 -19.88 11.80 12.04
N ALA A 273 -18.58 11.60 11.83
CA ALA A 273 -17.57 11.86 12.86
C ALA A 273 -17.64 13.29 13.39
N GLN A 274 -17.82 14.28 12.50
CA GLN A 274 -17.98 15.69 12.89
C GLN A 274 -19.21 15.92 13.78
N LYS A 275 -20.31 15.18 13.56
CA LYS A 275 -21.53 15.27 14.39
C LYS A 275 -21.34 14.59 15.74
N LEU A 276 -20.77 13.39 15.76
CA LEU A 276 -20.58 12.59 16.98
C LEU A 276 -19.47 13.15 17.88
N TYR A 277 -18.43 13.71 17.29
CA TYR A 277 -17.19 14.12 17.96
C TYR A 277 -16.84 15.58 17.66
N SER A 278 -17.84 16.46 17.66
CA SER A 278 -17.66 17.89 17.38
C SER A 278 -16.54 18.50 18.24
N GLY A 279 -15.64 19.25 17.60
CA GLY A 279 -14.48 19.86 18.24
C GLY A 279 -13.29 18.93 18.49
N LYS A 280 -13.39 17.63 18.15
CA LYS A 280 -12.27 16.69 18.19
C LYS A 280 -11.59 16.53 16.83
N SER A 281 -10.41 15.93 16.84
CA SER A 281 -9.61 15.62 15.65
C SER A 281 -10.39 14.71 14.69
N LEU A 282 -10.70 15.19 13.49
CA LEU A 282 -11.44 14.42 12.49
C LEU A 282 -10.66 13.20 12.01
N ILE A 283 -9.34 13.31 11.89
CA ILE A 283 -8.48 12.20 11.46
C ILE A 283 -8.44 11.06 12.49
N ASP A 284 -8.51 11.37 13.79
CA ASP A 284 -8.53 10.35 14.85
C ASP A 284 -9.91 9.73 15.04
N ASN A 285 -10.97 10.42 14.59
CA ASN A 285 -12.37 10.05 14.85
C ASN A 285 -13.16 9.65 13.58
N SER A 286 -12.50 9.56 12.42
CA SER A 286 -13.06 9.08 11.17
C SER A 286 -12.11 8.08 10.50
N PHE A 287 -11.12 8.57 9.75
CA PHE A 287 -10.09 7.79 9.08
C PHE A 287 -8.93 8.69 8.62
N ASN A 288 -7.77 8.09 8.33
CA ASN A 288 -6.57 8.78 7.88
C ASN A 288 -5.65 7.90 7.03
N THR A 289 -4.66 8.52 6.39
CA THR A 289 -3.60 7.89 5.57
C THR A 289 -2.20 8.29 6.05
N ASP A 290 -2.08 8.70 7.31
CA ASP A 290 -0.88 9.43 7.80
C ASP A 290 0.38 8.56 7.71
N THR A 291 0.33 7.29 8.13
CA THR A 291 1.50 6.41 8.07
C THR A 291 1.97 6.19 6.63
N TYR A 292 1.05 5.98 5.68
CA TYR A 292 1.37 5.90 4.25
C TYR A 292 2.02 7.20 3.75
N GLU A 293 1.42 8.36 4.02
CA GLU A 293 1.93 9.66 3.56
C GLU A 293 3.26 10.07 4.20
N GLU A 294 3.56 9.56 5.40
CA GLU A 294 4.83 9.75 6.08
C GLU A 294 5.93 8.83 5.54
N ILE A 295 5.61 7.60 5.11
CA ILE A 295 6.56 6.67 4.49
C ILE A 295 6.96 7.16 3.10
N PHE A 296 5.99 7.57 2.27
CA PHE A 296 6.21 7.87 0.86
C PHE A 296 6.35 9.37 0.56
N THR A 297 7.45 9.76 -0.08
CA THR A 297 7.60 11.06 -0.76
C THR A 297 7.20 10.89 -2.22
N LEU A 298 5.96 11.25 -2.53
CA LEU A 298 5.35 11.17 -3.85
C LEU A 298 5.20 12.57 -4.48
N PRO A 299 4.97 12.65 -5.81
CA PRO A 299 4.50 13.88 -6.43
C PRO A 299 3.25 14.41 -5.73
N LYS A 300 3.00 15.71 -5.84
CA LYS A 300 1.90 16.37 -5.15
C LYS A 300 1.02 17.13 -6.11
N SER A 301 -0.29 17.02 -5.93
CA SER A 301 -1.26 17.97 -6.49
C SER A 301 -1.60 19.05 -5.47
N GLN A 302 -2.10 20.18 -5.94
CA GLN A 302 -2.51 21.29 -5.07
C GLN A 302 -3.64 20.90 -4.12
N GLU A 303 -4.68 20.24 -4.64
CA GLU A 303 -5.86 19.87 -3.85
C GLU A 303 -5.69 18.55 -3.08
N GLY A 304 -4.93 17.61 -3.65
CA GLY A 304 -4.81 16.25 -3.11
C GLY A 304 -3.57 15.99 -2.27
N GLY A 305 -2.61 16.90 -2.27
CA GLY A 305 -1.29 16.63 -1.69
C GLY A 305 -0.69 15.38 -2.35
N LYS A 306 -0.25 14.41 -1.55
CA LYS A 306 0.32 13.15 -2.02
C LYS A 306 -0.72 12.08 -2.39
N LYS A 307 -2.00 12.32 -2.13
CA LYS A 307 -3.06 11.29 -2.25
C LYS A 307 -3.46 11.01 -3.70
N TYR A 308 -3.42 12.04 -4.54
CA TYR A 308 -3.62 11.94 -5.98
C TYR A 308 -2.74 12.97 -6.68
N TYR A 309 -2.09 12.57 -7.76
CA TYR A 309 -1.04 13.34 -8.41
C TYR A 309 -0.80 12.86 -9.83
N ALA A 310 -0.01 13.61 -10.60
CA ALA A 310 0.45 13.18 -11.91
C ALA A 310 1.96 13.40 -12.06
N VAL A 311 2.61 12.56 -12.88
CA VAL A 311 4.05 12.62 -13.12
C VAL A 311 4.37 12.17 -14.54
N SER A 312 5.32 12.84 -15.17
CA SER A 312 5.90 12.41 -16.43
C SER A 312 7.16 11.58 -16.16
N PHE A 313 7.23 10.39 -16.73
CA PHE A 313 8.33 9.46 -16.55
C PHE A 313 8.71 8.86 -17.92
N GLY A 314 9.73 9.43 -18.55
CA GLY A 314 10.10 9.11 -19.94
C GLY A 314 8.99 9.53 -20.91
N ASP A 315 8.43 8.56 -21.61
CA ASP A 315 7.36 8.73 -22.61
C ASP A 315 5.94 8.69 -22.01
N VAL A 316 5.82 8.43 -20.71
CA VAL A 316 4.54 8.22 -20.03
C VAL A 316 4.13 9.47 -19.27
N ARG A 317 2.85 9.85 -19.36
CA ARG A 317 2.17 10.61 -18.30
C ARG A 317 1.35 9.63 -17.45
N LEU A 318 1.77 9.45 -16.20
CA LEU A 318 1.05 8.68 -15.21
C LEU A 318 0.20 9.61 -14.35
N VAL A 319 -1.10 9.37 -14.29
CA VAL A 319 -2.05 10.00 -13.37
C VAL A 319 -2.43 8.99 -12.31
N VAL A 320 -2.30 9.35 -11.03
CA VAL A 320 -2.63 8.49 -9.89
C VAL A 320 -3.80 9.09 -9.12
N LEU A 321 -4.86 8.32 -8.93
CA LEU A 321 -6.09 8.74 -8.24
C LEU A 321 -6.28 8.01 -6.92
N TYR A 322 -6.90 8.70 -5.98
CA TYR A 322 -7.39 8.15 -4.72
C TYR A 322 -8.85 7.70 -4.93
N ILE A 323 -9.01 6.55 -5.57
CA ILE A 323 -10.29 5.86 -5.76
C ILE A 323 -10.21 4.53 -5.02
N THR A 324 -10.70 4.53 -3.78
CA THR A 324 -10.92 3.35 -2.97
C THR A 324 -11.98 3.63 -1.91
N ASN A 325 -12.50 2.57 -1.31
CA ASN A 325 -13.56 2.61 -0.32
C ASN A 325 -13.23 1.69 0.86
N MET A 326 -13.97 1.81 1.95
CA MET A 326 -13.85 0.87 3.06
C MET A 326 -14.29 -0.52 2.60
N TRP A 327 -13.37 -1.49 2.62
CA TRP A 327 -13.71 -2.88 2.45
C TRP A 327 -14.58 -3.36 3.63
N ARG A 328 -15.81 -3.76 3.33
CA ARG A 328 -16.73 -4.36 4.30
C ARG A 328 -17.06 -5.77 3.87
N THR A 329 -17.28 -6.64 4.86
CA THR A 329 -17.74 -7.99 4.58
C THR A 329 -19.05 -7.97 3.76
N PRO A 330 -19.16 -8.78 2.69
CA PRO A 330 -20.40 -8.96 1.94
C PRO A 330 -21.42 -9.81 2.70
N ASN A 331 -21.01 -10.45 3.81
CA ASN A 331 -21.86 -11.35 4.59
C ASN A 331 -23.13 -10.62 5.11
N LEU A 332 -24.29 -11.23 4.87
CA LEU A 332 -25.61 -10.71 5.22
C LEU A 332 -26.09 -11.12 6.63
N ASP A 333 -25.31 -11.93 7.34
CA ASP A 333 -25.60 -12.35 8.72
C ASP A 333 -25.72 -11.11 9.63
N PRO A 334 -26.84 -10.99 10.36
CA PRO A 334 -27.15 -9.83 11.20
C PRO A 334 -26.13 -9.53 12.30
N LYS A 335 -25.21 -10.44 12.62
CA LYS A 335 -24.20 -10.20 13.66
C LYS A 335 -23.02 -9.33 13.18
N TYR A 336 -22.86 -9.17 11.87
CA TYR A 336 -21.74 -8.43 11.30
C TYR A 336 -22.14 -7.00 10.91
N THR A 337 -21.18 -6.09 11.08
CA THR A 337 -21.21 -4.76 10.47
C THR A 337 -20.74 -4.92 9.02
N GLY A 338 -21.69 -5.04 8.10
CA GLY A 338 -21.44 -5.40 6.71
C GLY A 338 -21.60 -4.24 5.74
N ARG A 339 -21.34 -4.55 4.47
CA ARG A 339 -21.56 -3.65 3.33
C ARG A 339 -23.03 -3.26 3.19
N TYR A 340 -23.96 -4.19 3.40
CA TYR A 340 -25.38 -3.99 3.10
C TYR A 340 -26.26 -3.70 4.32
N ARG A 341 -25.73 -3.88 5.53
CA ARG A 341 -26.49 -3.70 6.78
C ARG A 341 -25.58 -3.52 7.99
N GLU A 342 -26.15 -2.91 9.03
CA GLU A 342 -25.55 -2.87 10.36
C GLU A 342 -25.80 -4.13 11.17
N ALA A 343 -24.92 -4.35 12.15
CA ALA A 343 -25.08 -5.42 13.13
C ALA A 343 -26.29 -5.16 14.04
N GLU A 344 -27.10 -6.18 14.31
CA GLU A 344 -28.33 -6.06 15.11
C GLU A 344 -28.07 -5.55 16.53
N LYS A 345 -26.94 -5.94 17.12
CA LYS A 345 -26.53 -5.48 18.46
C LYS A 345 -26.27 -3.96 18.53
N ASP A 346 -26.01 -3.32 17.39
CA ASP A 346 -25.59 -1.92 17.29
C ASP A 346 -26.68 -1.00 16.73
N LEU A 347 -27.89 -1.49 16.44
CA LEU A 347 -28.97 -0.70 15.82
C LEU A 347 -29.35 0.57 16.60
N ASN A 348 -29.15 0.59 17.92
CA ASN A 348 -29.42 1.75 18.77
C ASN A 348 -28.18 2.58 19.12
N ASN A 349 -27.01 2.20 18.60
CA ASN A 349 -25.70 2.81 18.88
C ASN A 349 -25.05 3.29 17.57
N PRO A 350 -25.50 4.40 16.98
CA PRO A 350 -25.01 4.88 15.68
C PRO A 350 -23.51 5.14 15.63
N GLU A 351 -22.87 5.40 16.76
CA GLU A 351 -21.42 5.52 16.87
C GLU A 351 -20.66 4.21 16.56
N ASN A 352 -21.33 3.05 16.61
CA ASN A 352 -20.81 1.73 16.28
C ASN A 352 -21.19 1.28 14.85
N TRP A 353 -22.02 2.05 14.14
CA TRP A 353 -22.39 1.70 12.77
C TRP A 353 -21.18 1.77 11.84
N GLY A 354 -21.15 0.88 10.86
CA GLY A 354 -20.15 0.86 9.80
C GLY A 354 -20.43 1.82 8.65
N TYR A 355 -21.70 2.26 8.50
CA TYR A 355 -22.18 3.15 7.45
C TYR A 355 -21.99 2.60 6.03
N GLY A 356 -22.01 1.27 5.88
CA GLY A 356 -21.78 0.60 4.61
C GLY A 356 -20.35 0.75 4.10
N GLN A 357 -20.20 0.67 2.77
CA GLN A 357 -18.96 0.83 2.03
C GLN A 357 -18.75 2.31 1.73
N ILE A 358 -18.04 2.98 2.63
CA ILE A 358 -17.80 4.43 2.54
C ILE A 358 -16.71 4.73 1.51
N ILE A 359 -16.89 5.76 0.70
CA ILE A 359 -15.85 6.29 -0.18
C ILE A 359 -14.97 7.24 0.62
N TYR A 360 -13.64 7.05 0.58
CA TYR A 360 -12.73 7.87 1.39
C TYR A 360 -12.45 9.25 0.79
N GLU A 361 -12.37 9.34 -0.54
CA GLU A 361 -12.13 10.58 -1.27
C GLU A 361 -13.15 10.72 -2.41
N PRO A 362 -14.00 11.76 -2.41
CA PRO A 362 -15.02 11.93 -3.44
C PRO A 362 -14.44 12.10 -4.85
N ILE A 363 -14.97 11.35 -5.82
CA ILE A 363 -14.60 11.45 -7.24
C ILE A 363 -15.79 11.76 -8.17
N THR A 364 -16.99 11.99 -7.60
CA THR A 364 -18.15 12.44 -8.38
C THR A 364 -17.87 13.76 -9.09
N LYS A 365 -18.53 13.99 -10.23
CA LYS A 365 -18.47 15.25 -10.97
C LYS A 365 -18.64 16.46 -10.06
N GLY A 366 -17.73 17.41 -10.16
CA GLY A 366 -17.68 18.62 -9.32
C GLY A 366 -16.88 18.48 -8.01
N SER A 367 -16.44 17.28 -7.63
CA SER A 367 -15.53 17.12 -6.50
C SER A 367 -14.15 17.72 -6.79
N LYS A 368 -13.37 17.97 -5.74
CA LYS A 368 -11.99 18.49 -5.87
C LYS A 368 -11.12 17.57 -6.73
N GLN A 369 -11.18 16.26 -6.48
CA GLN A 369 -10.39 15.29 -7.23
C GLN A 369 -10.87 15.19 -8.69
N TYR A 370 -12.18 15.20 -8.95
CA TYR A 370 -12.72 15.17 -10.31
C TYR A 370 -12.29 16.40 -11.12
N ASN A 371 -12.46 17.60 -10.57
CA ASN A 371 -12.10 18.85 -11.26
C ASN A 371 -10.60 18.92 -11.52
N TRP A 372 -9.79 18.44 -10.57
CA TRP A 372 -8.34 18.31 -10.76
C TRP A 372 -8.01 17.33 -11.89
N LEU A 373 -8.66 16.16 -11.92
CA LEU A 373 -8.46 15.17 -12.98
C LEU A 373 -8.84 15.74 -14.36
N GLU A 374 -9.99 16.40 -14.46
CA GLU A 374 -10.43 17.06 -15.72
C GLU A 374 -9.42 18.10 -16.20
N ALA A 375 -8.85 18.90 -15.29
CA ALA A 375 -7.79 19.85 -15.62
C ALA A 375 -6.49 19.16 -16.03
N GLU A 376 -6.08 18.12 -15.31
CA GLU A 376 -4.86 17.35 -15.57
C GLU A 376 -4.91 16.64 -16.94
N LEU A 377 -6.02 15.99 -17.28
CA LEU A 377 -6.22 15.35 -18.58
C LEU A 377 -6.23 16.37 -19.74
N ASN A 378 -6.50 17.63 -19.44
CA ASN A 378 -6.45 18.72 -20.39
C ASN A 378 -5.09 19.43 -20.46
N SER A 379 -4.14 19.08 -19.59
CA SER A 379 -2.81 19.68 -19.53
C SER A 379 -1.99 19.40 -20.80
N PRO A 380 -1.04 20.29 -21.15
CA PRO A 380 -0.07 20.03 -22.21
C PRO A 380 0.71 18.74 -21.97
N GLU A 381 1.14 18.48 -20.73
CA GLU A 381 1.93 17.31 -20.35
C GLU A 381 1.16 16.01 -20.64
N PHE A 382 -0.13 15.96 -20.31
CA PHE A 382 -0.96 14.80 -20.60
C PHE A 382 -1.25 14.65 -22.09
N LYS A 383 -1.62 15.73 -22.78
CA LYS A 383 -1.96 15.70 -24.21
C LYS A 383 -0.78 15.30 -25.09
N GLN A 384 0.44 15.70 -24.72
CA GLN A 384 1.67 15.46 -25.48
C GLN A 384 2.36 14.13 -25.15
N ALA A 385 2.01 13.49 -24.02
CA ALA A 385 2.61 12.21 -23.67
C ALA A 385 2.26 11.12 -24.69
N LYS A 386 3.27 10.31 -25.03
CA LYS A 386 3.11 9.17 -25.94
C LYS A 386 2.20 8.12 -25.31
N TYR A 387 2.42 7.78 -24.05
CA TYR A 387 1.58 6.86 -23.30
C TYR A 387 0.84 7.58 -22.17
N LYS A 388 -0.48 7.40 -22.13
CA LYS A 388 -1.39 8.03 -21.17
C LYS A 388 -1.96 6.96 -20.26
N VAL A 389 -1.51 6.96 -19.01
CA VAL A 389 -1.86 5.92 -18.03
C VAL A 389 -2.54 6.55 -16.83
N VAL A 390 -3.64 5.95 -16.39
CA VAL A 390 -4.34 6.29 -15.16
C VAL A 390 -4.25 5.09 -14.22
N MET A 391 -3.87 5.32 -12.96
CA MET A 391 -3.74 4.28 -11.94
C MET A 391 -4.57 4.62 -10.70
N PHE A 392 -5.33 3.65 -10.21
CA PHE A 392 -6.05 3.73 -8.93
C PHE A 392 -6.39 2.35 -8.41
N HIS A 393 -6.88 2.23 -7.17
CA HIS A 393 -7.01 0.92 -6.55
C HIS A 393 -8.30 0.18 -6.91
N HIS A 394 -9.48 0.81 -6.78
CA HIS A 394 -10.77 0.13 -6.97
C HIS A 394 -11.16 -0.02 -8.46
N PRO A 395 -11.35 -1.25 -8.98
CA PRO A 395 -11.61 -1.49 -10.41
C PRO A 395 -12.89 -0.82 -10.96
N PRO A 396 -12.85 -0.27 -12.19
CA PRO A 396 -14.08 -0.01 -12.95
C PRO A 396 -14.64 -1.29 -13.57
N HIS A 397 -13.76 -2.20 -14.00
CA HIS A 397 -14.12 -3.43 -14.69
C HIS A 397 -13.36 -4.61 -14.09
N THR A 398 -14.05 -5.62 -13.57
CA THR A 398 -13.40 -6.81 -13.02
C THR A 398 -14.36 -7.98 -12.88
N LEU A 399 -13.80 -9.18 -12.98
CA LEU A 399 -14.46 -10.43 -12.56
C LEU A 399 -14.38 -10.65 -11.05
N GLY A 400 -13.65 -9.81 -10.31
CA GLY A 400 -13.46 -9.92 -8.87
C GLY A 400 -14.75 -9.85 -8.05
N ASP A 401 -14.75 -10.52 -6.90
CA ASP A 401 -15.91 -10.55 -6.00
C ASP A 401 -16.14 -9.24 -5.24
N ASN A 402 -15.06 -8.61 -4.78
CA ASN A 402 -15.14 -7.47 -3.86
C ASN A 402 -15.49 -6.13 -4.52
N ILE A 403 -15.97 -6.18 -5.76
CA ILE A 403 -16.35 -5.00 -6.54
C ILE A 403 -17.83 -4.65 -6.50
N VAL A 404 -18.69 -5.57 -6.07
CA VAL A 404 -20.14 -5.32 -5.98
C VAL A 404 -20.47 -4.92 -4.56
N PRO A 405 -20.92 -3.68 -4.34
CA PRO A 405 -21.88 -2.97 -5.16
C PRO A 405 -21.24 -1.82 -5.93
N ALA A 406 -22.04 -1.08 -6.70
CA ALA A 406 -21.59 0.11 -7.43
C ALA A 406 -20.78 1.08 -6.54
N TYR A 407 -19.75 1.70 -7.11
CA TYR A 407 -18.88 2.66 -6.42
C TYR A 407 -19.61 3.99 -6.23
N THR A 408 -20.46 4.05 -5.21
CA THR A 408 -21.30 5.22 -4.90
C THR A 408 -21.46 5.39 -3.40
N ASP A 409 -21.91 6.56 -2.96
CA ASP A 409 -22.18 6.77 -1.54
C ASP A 409 -23.35 5.87 -1.08
N PRO A 410 -23.21 5.19 0.07
CA PRO A 410 -24.25 4.29 0.56
C PRO A 410 -25.53 5.06 0.92
N VAL A 411 -26.67 4.61 0.38
CA VAL A 411 -27.99 5.16 0.70
C VAL A 411 -28.56 4.41 1.89
N GLN A 412 -28.58 5.07 3.05
CA GLN A 412 -29.07 4.48 4.29
C GLN A 412 -30.60 4.36 4.31
N ILE A 413 -31.08 3.18 4.69
CA ILE A 413 -32.49 2.87 4.94
C ILE A 413 -32.62 2.40 6.38
N ILE A 414 -33.47 3.06 7.17
CA ILE A 414 -33.78 2.66 8.56
C ILE A 414 -35.19 2.10 8.59
N GLU A 415 -35.30 0.80 8.79
CA GLU A 415 -36.56 0.10 8.98
C GLU A 415 -36.96 0.14 10.44
N ARG A 416 -38.24 0.43 10.69
CA ARG A 416 -38.81 0.49 12.03
C ARG A 416 -40.02 -0.41 12.15
N ASP A 417 -40.23 -0.96 13.33
CA ASP A 417 -41.45 -1.70 13.66
C ASP A 417 -42.64 -0.77 13.98
N GLU A 418 -43.79 -1.35 14.32
CA GLU A 418 -45.01 -0.61 14.66
C GLU A 418 -44.82 0.30 15.89
N ASP A 419 -43.93 -0.07 16.82
CA ASP A 419 -43.54 0.70 18.00
C ASP A 419 -42.49 1.80 17.68
N ARG A 420 -42.11 1.98 16.41
CA ARG A 420 -41.06 2.88 15.92
C ARG A 420 -39.63 2.52 16.38
N LYS A 421 -39.39 1.32 16.91
CA LYS A 421 -38.03 0.83 17.23
C LYS A 421 -37.31 0.45 15.94
N ILE A 422 -35.99 0.67 15.91
CA ILE A 422 -35.18 0.30 14.74
C ILE A 422 -35.11 -1.23 14.64
N LYS A 423 -35.59 -1.77 13.52
CA LYS A 423 -35.56 -3.19 13.18
C LYS A 423 -34.33 -3.54 12.35
N ALA A 424 -33.93 -2.66 11.43
CA ALA A 424 -32.74 -2.82 10.61
C ALA A 424 -32.23 -1.46 10.13
N VAL A 425 -30.93 -1.37 9.91
CA VAL A 425 -30.29 -0.31 9.13
C VAL A 425 -29.61 -0.98 7.95
N ARG A 426 -30.04 -0.65 6.73
CA ARG A 426 -29.59 -1.21 5.46
C ARG A 426 -28.98 -0.14 4.57
N TYR A 427 -28.18 -0.57 3.60
CA TYR A 427 -27.54 0.31 2.62
C TYR A 427 -27.80 -0.18 1.20
N GLU A 428 -28.32 0.71 0.38
CA GLU A 428 -28.47 0.53 -1.07
C GLU A 428 -27.37 1.33 -1.79
N TYR A 429 -27.05 0.89 -3.00
CA TYR A 429 -25.95 1.44 -3.80
C TYR A 429 -26.43 1.60 -5.24
N PRO A 430 -27.02 2.77 -5.57
CA PRO A 430 -27.64 2.96 -6.88
C PRO A 430 -26.68 2.75 -8.03
N LYS A 431 -26.97 1.77 -8.90
CA LYS A 431 -26.07 1.40 -10.01
C LYS A 431 -25.86 2.55 -11.00
N ASP A 432 -26.91 3.33 -11.26
CA ASP A 432 -26.87 4.53 -12.11
C ASP A 432 -26.01 5.66 -11.52
N LYS A 433 -25.57 5.52 -10.26
CA LYS A 433 -24.68 6.44 -9.57
C LYS A 433 -23.29 5.87 -9.29
N ASP A 434 -22.88 4.79 -9.97
CA ASP A 434 -21.47 4.40 -9.94
C ASP A 434 -20.61 5.58 -10.43
N TYR A 435 -19.87 6.22 -9.53
CA TYR A 435 -19.14 7.45 -9.85
C TYR A 435 -17.97 7.20 -10.80
N ILE A 436 -17.42 5.99 -10.80
CA ILE A 436 -16.32 5.65 -11.70
C ILE A 436 -16.88 5.52 -13.11
N ILE A 437 -17.93 4.73 -13.30
CA ILE A 437 -18.53 4.49 -14.62
C ILE A 437 -19.26 5.72 -15.16
N ARG A 438 -20.00 6.43 -14.32
CA ARG A 438 -20.80 7.58 -14.75
C ARG A 438 -19.94 8.80 -15.06
N ASP A 439 -18.95 9.09 -14.22
CA ASP A 439 -18.21 10.37 -14.30
C ASP A 439 -16.77 10.20 -14.78
N VAL A 440 -16.03 9.21 -14.27
CA VAL A 440 -14.58 9.08 -14.52
C VAL A 440 -14.29 8.43 -15.87
N VAL A 441 -14.87 7.26 -16.16
CA VAL A 441 -14.59 6.51 -17.40
C VAL A 441 -14.85 7.37 -18.66
N PRO A 442 -15.98 8.10 -18.79
CA PRO A 442 -16.20 8.96 -19.95
C PRO A 442 -15.15 10.06 -20.11
N LEU A 443 -14.63 10.59 -18.99
CA LEU A 443 -13.59 11.60 -18.99
C LEU A 443 -12.24 11.00 -19.45
N LEU A 444 -11.91 9.78 -19.02
CA LEU A 444 -10.70 9.07 -19.43
C LEU A 444 -10.75 8.72 -20.93
N GLU A 445 -11.90 8.27 -21.41
CA GLU A 445 -12.15 7.99 -22.83
C GLU A 445 -11.97 9.25 -23.69
N ALA A 446 -12.62 10.36 -23.31
CA ALA A 446 -12.49 11.62 -24.03
C ALA A 446 -11.05 12.16 -24.07
N ALA A 447 -10.25 11.83 -23.05
CA ALA A 447 -8.84 12.22 -22.97
C ALA A 447 -7.89 11.28 -23.75
N ASN A 448 -8.40 10.19 -24.34
CA ASN A 448 -7.61 9.14 -24.97
C ASN A 448 -6.59 8.50 -24.01
N VAL A 449 -7.02 8.21 -22.78
CA VAL A 449 -6.28 7.30 -21.89
C VAL A 449 -6.11 5.95 -22.59
N GLN A 450 -4.94 5.33 -22.48
CA GLN A 450 -4.65 4.05 -23.12
C GLN A 450 -4.72 2.89 -22.14
N LEU A 451 -4.30 3.12 -20.89
CA LEU A 451 -4.30 2.12 -19.83
C LEU A 451 -4.88 2.69 -18.53
N VAL A 452 -5.84 1.98 -17.98
CA VAL A 452 -6.34 2.13 -16.61
C VAL A 452 -5.85 0.92 -15.81
N PHE A 453 -4.97 1.16 -14.85
CA PHE A 453 -4.29 0.12 -14.07
C PHE A 453 -4.75 0.13 -12.61
N TYR A 454 -5.12 -1.04 -12.08
CA TYR A 454 -5.71 -1.17 -10.74
C TYR A 454 -5.44 -2.53 -10.06
N GLY A 455 -5.98 -2.70 -8.85
CA GLY A 455 -5.82 -3.87 -7.99
C GLY A 455 -7.15 -4.32 -7.35
N HIS A 456 -7.14 -4.60 -6.04
CA HIS A 456 -8.28 -4.82 -5.13
C HIS A 456 -8.93 -6.20 -5.13
N SER A 457 -9.04 -6.89 -6.27
CA SER A 457 -9.78 -8.16 -6.34
C SER A 457 -8.91 -9.41 -6.24
N HIS A 458 -7.60 -9.23 -6.25
CA HIS A 458 -6.59 -10.28 -6.09
C HIS A 458 -6.70 -11.36 -7.17
N LEU A 459 -6.66 -10.91 -8.42
CA LEU A 459 -6.63 -11.76 -9.59
C LEU A 459 -5.90 -11.02 -10.72
N TRP A 460 -5.68 -11.72 -11.82
CA TRP A 460 -5.36 -11.10 -13.09
C TRP A 460 -6.59 -11.16 -13.99
N ASN A 461 -6.96 -10.05 -14.62
CA ASN A 461 -7.90 -10.00 -15.74
C ASN A 461 -7.68 -8.72 -16.54
N ARG A 462 -8.21 -8.70 -17.77
CA ARG A 462 -8.10 -7.56 -18.67
C ARG A 462 -9.40 -7.30 -19.40
N PHE A 463 -9.70 -6.04 -19.64
CA PHE A 463 -10.82 -5.57 -20.45
C PHE A 463 -10.32 -4.53 -21.45
N ILE A 464 -11.11 -4.30 -22.50
CA ILE A 464 -10.93 -3.20 -23.42
C ILE A 464 -12.31 -2.64 -23.77
N ASN A 465 -12.46 -1.31 -23.72
CA ASN A 465 -13.72 -0.68 -24.13
C ASN A 465 -13.73 -0.41 -25.65
N PRO A 466 -14.87 0.01 -26.23
CA PRO A 466 -14.97 0.32 -27.66
C PRO A 466 -14.05 1.46 -28.14
N ASN A 467 -13.60 2.33 -27.24
CA ASN A 467 -12.66 3.41 -27.53
C ASN A 467 -11.19 2.97 -27.48
N GLY A 468 -10.91 1.70 -27.16
CA GLY A 468 -9.56 1.13 -27.12
C GLY A 468 -8.80 1.37 -25.81
N VAL A 469 -9.48 1.82 -24.75
CA VAL A 469 -8.88 1.94 -23.41
C VAL A 469 -8.75 0.54 -22.81
N HIS A 470 -7.54 0.18 -22.40
CA HIS A 470 -7.27 -1.07 -21.70
C HIS A 470 -7.48 -0.89 -20.20
N PHE A 471 -8.10 -1.88 -19.58
CA PHE A 471 -8.30 -1.97 -18.14
C PHE A 471 -7.62 -3.24 -17.64
N LEU A 472 -6.65 -3.13 -16.72
CA LEU A 472 -5.82 -4.24 -16.28
C LEU A 472 -5.78 -4.33 -14.76
N GLU A 473 -6.14 -5.50 -14.25
CA GLU A 473 -5.81 -5.94 -12.91
C GLU A 473 -4.66 -6.96 -12.96
N THR A 474 -3.63 -6.79 -12.13
CA THR A 474 -2.52 -7.74 -12.01
C THR A 474 -2.09 -7.89 -10.54
N SER A 475 -3.03 -8.36 -9.72
CA SER A 475 -2.94 -8.38 -8.25
C SER A 475 -2.86 -9.80 -7.64
N ASN A 476 -2.74 -10.86 -8.46
CA ASN A 476 -2.72 -12.24 -7.97
C ASN A 476 -1.34 -12.65 -7.41
N VAL A 477 -1.11 -12.43 -6.11
CA VAL A 477 0.19 -12.65 -5.45
C VAL A 477 0.16 -13.53 -4.20
N GLY A 478 -0.81 -14.45 -4.08
CA GLY A 478 -0.79 -15.43 -2.97
C GLY A 478 -2.10 -15.62 -2.24
N ASN A 479 -3.12 -14.87 -2.63
CA ASN A 479 -4.48 -15.10 -2.21
C ASN A 479 -5.41 -14.59 -3.31
N THR A 480 -6.61 -15.13 -3.37
CA THR A 480 -7.66 -14.64 -4.26
C THR A 480 -9.02 -14.79 -3.60
N TYR A 481 -9.95 -13.89 -3.92
CA TYR A 481 -11.36 -14.06 -3.57
C TYR A 481 -12.14 -14.79 -4.66
N GLY A 482 -11.49 -15.13 -5.77
CA GLY A 482 -12.08 -15.79 -6.92
C GLY A 482 -12.68 -14.81 -7.92
N ALA A 483 -12.98 -15.34 -9.11
CA ALA A 483 -13.66 -14.63 -10.17
C ALA A 483 -15.13 -15.06 -10.22
N ALA A 484 -16.04 -14.11 -10.36
CA ALA A 484 -17.45 -14.36 -10.64
C ALA A 484 -17.64 -14.79 -12.10
N TRP A 485 -17.27 -16.03 -12.41
CA TRP A 485 -17.28 -16.59 -13.76
C TRP A 485 -17.80 -18.03 -13.78
N GLY A 486 -18.43 -18.41 -14.90
CA GLY A 486 -19.05 -19.73 -15.06
C GLY A 486 -20.11 -20.00 -13.99
N ASN A 487 -19.91 -21.05 -13.20
CA ASN A 487 -20.84 -21.44 -12.13
C ASN A 487 -20.62 -20.69 -10.81
N ARG A 488 -19.53 -19.93 -10.68
CA ARG A 488 -19.19 -19.22 -9.45
C ARG A 488 -19.80 -17.81 -9.48
N LYS A 489 -20.78 -17.56 -8.61
CA LYS A 489 -21.49 -16.28 -8.51
C LYS A 489 -21.06 -15.52 -7.25
N ARG A 490 -21.13 -14.18 -7.31
CA ARG A 490 -21.02 -13.32 -6.13
C ARG A 490 -22.22 -13.54 -5.21
N ASP A 491 -21.98 -13.48 -3.91
CA ASP A 491 -23.02 -13.45 -2.90
C ASP A 491 -23.54 -12.01 -2.73
N VAL A 492 -24.80 -11.78 -3.10
CA VAL A 492 -25.43 -10.45 -3.11
C VAL A 492 -26.81 -10.54 -2.46
N PRO A 493 -27.31 -9.46 -1.83
CA PRO A 493 -28.57 -9.52 -1.13
C PRO A 493 -29.77 -9.70 -2.06
N LEU A 494 -30.73 -10.52 -1.62
CA LEU A 494 -32.02 -10.72 -2.29
C LEU A 494 -33.08 -9.76 -1.73
N GLY A 495 -33.96 -9.26 -2.60
CA GLY A 495 -35.09 -8.40 -2.22
C GLY A 495 -34.72 -6.95 -1.92
N TYR A 496 -33.50 -6.54 -2.24
CA TYR A 496 -33.08 -5.15 -2.26
C TYR A 496 -33.66 -4.44 -3.49
N LYS A 497 -33.72 -3.11 -3.45
CA LYS A 497 -34.23 -2.32 -4.58
C LYS A 497 -33.26 -2.35 -5.75
N GLU A 498 -31.96 -2.27 -5.47
CA GLU A 498 -30.93 -2.35 -6.49
C GLU A 498 -30.67 -3.80 -6.92
N ASP A 499 -30.44 -4.01 -8.21
CA ASP A 499 -30.04 -5.30 -8.76
C ASP A 499 -28.51 -5.40 -8.80
N TYR A 500 -27.97 -6.34 -8.04
CA TYR A 500 -26.54 -6.53 -7.88
C TYR A 500 -26.02 -7.63 -8.81
N VAL A 501 -25.02 -7.30 -9.62
CA VAL A 501 -24.49 -8.20 -10.65
C VAL A 501 -23.77 -9.40 -10.02
N THR A 502 -24.34 -10.59 -10.19
CA THR A 502 -23.83 -11.83 -9.59
C THR A 502 -22.74 -12.52 -10.41
N LEU A 503 -22.61 -12.22 -11.70
CA LEU A 503 -21.69 -12.91 -12.61
C LEU A 503 -21.11 -11.93 -13.64
N GLY A 504 -19.86 -12.13 -14.04
CA GLY A 504 -19.18 -11.30 -15.03
C GLY A 504 -18.74 -9.94 -14.48
N ASP A 505 -18.46 -9.02 -15.40
CA ASP A 505 -18.17 -7.63 -15.07
C ASP A 505 -19.45 -6.89 -14.63
N PRO A 506 -19.48 -6.26 -13.43
CA PRO A 506 -20.65 -5.48 -13.00
C PRO A 506 -21.04 -4.34 -13.94
N ASN A 507 -20.07 -3.86 -14.73
CA ASN A 507 -20.19 -2.66 -15.54
C ASN A 507 -20.22 -2.94 -17.06
N GLY A 508 -20.39 -4.21 -17.44
CA GLY A 508 -20.85 -4.62 -18.77
C GLY A 508 -19.78 -4.79 -19.84
N LEU A 509 -18.49 -4.78 -19.52
CA LEU A 509 -17.44 -5.17 -20.48
C LEU A 509 -17.21 -6.68 -20.47
N GLU A 510 -16.96 -7.24 -21.66
CA GLU A 510 -16.53 -8.62 -21.80
C GLU A 510 -15.03 -8.73 -21.44
N PRO A 511 -14.63 -9.71 -20.62
CA PRO A 511 -13.24 -9.91 -20.26
C PRO A 511 -12.45 -10.48 -21.44
N VAL A 512 -11.20 -10.05 -21.59
CA VAL A 512 -10.31 -10.50 -22.66
C VAL A 512 -9.60 -11.79 -22.24
N ILE A 513 -9.67 -12.80 -23.10
CA ILE A 513 -8.90 -14.03 -22.95
C ILE A 513 -7.41 -13.73 -23.20
N PRO A 514 -6.49 -14.21 -22.35
CA PRO A 514 -5.05 -14.09 -22.59
C PRO A 514 -4.63 -14.49 -24.01
N THR A 515 -3.80 -13.67 -24.64
CA THR A 515 -3.48 -13.81 -26.08
C THR A 515 -2.40 -14.85 -26.40
N ILE A 516 -1.62 -15.32 -25.42
CA ILE A 516 -0.45 -16.18 -25.66
C ILE A 516 -0.65 -17.59 -25.07
N ASP A 517 -0.89 -17.70 -23.76
CA ASP A 517 -0.98 -18.99 -23.07
C ASP A 517 -2.03 -18.98 -21.94
N PRO A 518 -3.33 -18.83 -22.28
CA PRO A 518 -4.39 -18.77 -21.28
C PRO A 518 -4.43 -20.04 -20.42
N LEU A 519 -4.81 -19.88 -19.15
CA LEU A 519 -5.24 -21.05 -18.37
C LEU A 519 -6.49 -21.65 -19.00
N LEU A 520 -6.70 -22.95 -18.78
CA LEU A 520 -7.90 -23.66 -19.22
C LEU A 520 -8.79 -23.98 -18.01
N SER A 521 -10.10 -23.96 -18.21
CA SER A 521 -11.10 -24.50 -17.29
C SER A 521 -11.01 -26.02 -17.20
N GLU A 522 -11.76 -26.61 -16.27
CA GLU A 522 -11.90 -28.07 -16.17
C GLU A 522 -12.43 -28.71 -17.46
N ASP A 523 -13.28 -28.00 -18.21
CA ASP A 523 -13.81 -28.41 -19.51
C ASP A 523 -12.87 -28.12 -20.70
N GLY A 524 -11.63 -27.68 -20.42
CA GLY A 524 -10.61 -27.40 -21.43
C GLY A 524 -10.80 -26.09 -22.21
N GLN A 525 -11.67 -25.19 -21.76
CA GLN A 525 -11.89 -23.89 -22.41
C GLN A 525 -10.96 -22.82 -21.83
N PRO A 526 -10.42 -21.90 -22.66
CA PRO A 526 -9.59 -20.83 -22.16
C PRO A 526 -10.38 -19.90 -21.21
N ILE A 527 -9.77 -19.55 -20.07
CA ILE A 527 -10.38 -18.64 -19.08
C ILE A 527 -9.77 -17.24 -19.17
N PRO A 528 -10.58 -16.17 -18.98
CA PRO A 528 -10.13 -14.79 -19.14
C PRO A 528 -9.54 -14.18 -17.86
N TYR A 529 -9.10 -15.02 -16.91
CA TYR A 529 -8.54 -14.57 -15.63
C TYR A 529 -7.54 -15.57 -15.06
N ILE A 530 -6.73 -15.11 -14.09
CA ILE A 530 -5.98 -15.97 -13.17
C ILE A 530 -6.34 -15.57 -11.75
N ALA A 531 -6.97 -16.50 -11.02
CA ALA A 531 -7.31 -16.36 -9.60
C ALA A 531 -6.79 -17.62 -8.90
N SER A 532 -5.62 -17.55 -8.25
CA SER A 532 -4.92 -18.73 -7.75
C SER A 532 -4.11 -18.46 -6.48
N ASN A 533 -4.06 -19.44 -5.60
CA ASN A 533 -3.17 -19.43 -4.43
C ASN A 533 -1.83 -20.13 -4.69
N ASP A 534 -1.64 -20.72 -5.87
CA ASP A 534 -0.44 -21.47 -6.27
C ASP A 534 0.28 -20.84 -7.48
N ILE A 535 -0.39 -19.94 -8.22
CA ILE A 535 0.16 -19.30 -9.42
C ILE A 535 0.22 -17.80 -9.17
N THR A 536 1.40 -17.21 -9.17
CA THR A 536 1.56 -15.76 -9.01
C THR A 536 1.66 -15.07 -10.37
N VAL A 537 1.20 -13.81 -10.45
CA VAL A 537 1.16 -13.03 -11.69
C VAL A 537 1.83 -11.67 -11.51
N PHE A 538 2.61 -11.25 -12.51
CA PHE A 538 3.13 -9.89 -12.62
C PHE A 538 3.04 -9.39 -14.06
N SER A 539 3.01 -8.07 -14.24
CA SER A 539 2.97 -7.46 -15.58
C SER A 539 4.06 -6.41 -15.74
N ILE A 540 4.63 -6.32 -16.95
CA ILE A 540 5.68 -5.37 -17.30
C ILE A 540 5.20 -4.51 -18.46
N PHE A 541 5.27 -3.19 -18.29
CA PHE A 541 5.09 -2.25 -19.37
C PHE A 541 6.45 -1.81 -19.92
N ASP A 542 6.73 -2.19 -21.17
CA ASP A 542 7.91 -1.77 -21.92
C ASP A 542 7.58 -0.53 -22.77
N THR A 543 8.04 0.64 -22.34
CA THR A 543 7.73 1.91 -23.04
C THR A 543 8.44 2.03 -24.38
N GLY A 544 9.52 1.29 -24.61
CA GLY A 544 10.24 1.30 -25.89
C GLY A 544 9.41 0.70 -27.01
N THR A 545 8.71 -0.40 -26.70
CA THR A 545 7.83 -1.10 -27.65
C THR A 545 6.37 -0.72 -27.53
N GLY A 546 5.94 -0.19 -26.39
CA GLY A 546 4.52 0.04 -26.09
C GLY A 546 3.80 -1.20 -25.55
N LEU A 547 4.51 -2.33 -25.37
CA LEU A 547 3.91 -3.59 -24.97
C LEU A 547 3.72 -3.67 -23.45
N VAL A 548 2.55 -4.14 -23.05
CA VAL A 548 2.27 -4.63 -21.70
C VAL A 548 2.20 -6.15 -21.76
N SER A 549 3.16 -6.83 -21.13
CA SER A 549 3.25 -8.29 -21.09
C SER A 549 2.97 -8.80 -19.67
N SER A 550 2.12 -9.81 -19.55
CA SER A 550 1.81 -10.47 -18.28
C SER A 550 2.43 -11.86 -18.19
N TYR A 551 2.96 -12.17 -17.02
CA TYR A 551 3.71 -13.40 -16.73
C TYR A 551 3.11 -14.13 -15.55
N ARG A 552 3.14 -15.46 -15.59
CA ARG A 552 2.70 -16.33 -14.50
C ARG A 552 3.81 -17.27 -14.06
N PHE A 553 3.81 -17.63 -12.78
CA PHE A 553 4.74 -18.60 -12.21
C PHE A 553 4.01 -19.52 -11.21
N ASP A 554 4.18 -20.83 -11.36
CA ASP A 554 3.58 -21.86 -10.48
C ASP A 554 4.54 -22.16 -9.32
N THR A 555 4.21 -21.69 -8.11
CA THR A 555 5.09 -21.82 -6.94
C THR A 555 5.22 -23.26 -6.44
N ARG A 556 4.35 -24.17 -6.89
CA ARG A 556 4.46 -25.61 -6.60
C ARG A 556 5.61 -26.27 -7.38
N LYS A 557 6.11 -25.60 -8.42
CA LYS A 557 7.17 -26.07 -9.31
C LYS A 557 8.32 -25.04 -9.30
N PRO A 558 9.12 -24.98 -8.21
CA PRO A 558 10.14 -23.95 -8.03
C PRO A 558 11.16 -23.87 -9.18
N ASP A 559 11.45 -25.01 -9.81
CA ASP A 559 12.39 -25.13 -10.95
C ASP A 559 11.74 -24.87 -12.32
N SER A 560 10.45 -24.54 -12.37
CA SER A 560 9.77 -24.22 -13.63
C SER A 560 10.11 -22.84 -14.15
N GLU A 561 9.97 -22.67 -15.47
CA GLU A 561 10.13 -21.37 -16.11
C GLU A 561 8.93 -20.46 -15.83
N VAL A 562 9.21 -19.16 -15.86
CA VAL A 562 8.16 -18.13 -15.88
C VAL A 562 7.53 -18.11 -17.27
N VAL A 563 6.20 -18.12 -17.33
CA VAL A 563 5.46 -18.21 -18.59
C VAL A 563 4.82 -16.85 -18.90
N LYS A 564 5.17 -16.27 -20.04
CA LYS A 564 4.42 -15.14 -20.61
C LYS A 564 3.10 -15.65 -21.18
N PHE A 565 1.97 -15.11 -20.72
CA PHE A 565 0.65 -15.66 -21.05
C PHE A 565 -0.32 -14.66 -21.69
N ASP A 566 -0.11 -13.35 -21.53
CA ASP A 566 -0.84 -12.29 -22.23
C ASP A 566 0.11 -11.18 -22.67
N GLU A 567 -0.26 -10.50 -23.75
CA GLU A 567 0.42 -9.31 -24.25
C GLU A 567 -0.54 -8.45 -25.06
N PHE A 568 -0.42 -7.13 -24.90
CA PHE A 568 -1.13 -6.13 -25.70
C PHE A 568 -0.29 -4.85 -25.83
N GLU A 569 -0.62 -4.02 -26.83
CA GLU A 569 0.13 -2.81 -27.16
C GLU A 569 -0.67 -1.54 -26.81
N LEU A 570 0.01 -0.57 -26.20
CA LEU A 570 -0.46 0.80 -26.01
C LEU A 570 -0.04 1.65 -27.21
N LYS A 571 -0.97 2.46 -27.75
CA LYS A 571 -0.83 3.15 -29.03
C LYS A 571 -0.37 4.61 -28.93
#